data_AF-A0A940T8J0-F1
#
_entry.id   AF-A0A940T8J0-F1
#
_cell.length_a   1.000
_cell.length_b   1.000
_cell.length_c   1.000
_cell.angle_alpha   90.00
_cell.angle_beta   90.00
_cell.angle_gamma   90.00
#
_symmetry.space_group_name_H-M   'P 1'
#
loop_
_entity.id
_entity.type
_entity.pdbx_description
1 polymer ?
#
loop_
_entity_poly.entity_id
_entity_poly.type
_entity_poly.pdbx_seq_one_letter_code
_entity_poly.pdbx_strand_id
1 'polypeptide(L)'
;MTFNDNQKEIIRAIVKYGDKTKSLAEVINKSRLLEKRGIVIAFGSNRNYVFFDKAKYDWDDKNIYIEEFISLLKDLNSNRLITLFPKDVRDILVLGRDNSWWGRRGYIEVDDAIIDVESHMGDWVDKITRQQTYWSNCFSEQELPISRYLDCLFTVSQELKDLVKHDFKTEDQIRFNKHQWFTWISIGVTVLSIIIAILK
;
A
#
# COMPACT_ATOMS: atom_id res chain seq x y z
N MET A 1 -12.17 -8.96 13.17
CA MET A 1 -11.80 -8.95 11.74
C MET A 1 -10.48 -9.67 11.58
N THR A 2 -10.36 -10.59 10.61
CA THR A 2 -9.10 -11.31 10.36
C THR A 2 -8.53 -10.81 9.04
N PHE A 3 -7.33 -10.25 9.09
CA PHE A 3 -6.65 -9.74 7.91
C PHE A 3 -5.72 -10.80 7.31
N ASN A 4 -5.72 -10.92 5.99
CA ASN A 4 -4.70 -11.69 5.28
C ASN A 4 -3.35 -10.95 5.31
N ASP A 5 -2.26 -11.61 4.90
CA ASP A 5 -0.92 -11.01 5.00
C ASP A 5 -0.74 -9.78 4.10
N ASN A 6 -1.39 -9.74 2.94
CA ASN A 6 -1.41 -8.59 2.04
C ASN A 6 -2.09 -7.39 2.70
N GLN A 7 -3.26 -7.60 3.29
CA GLN A 7 -4.03 -6.58 4.00
C GLN A 7 -3.26 -6.07 5.22
N LYS A 8 -2.60 -6.96 5.98
CA LYS A 8 -1.72 -6.56 7.10
C LYS A 8 -0.57 -5.67 6.62
N GLU A 9 0.05 -5.99 5.48
CA GLU A 9 1.13 -5.18 4.90
C GLU A 9 0.64 -3.77 4.57
N ILE A 10 -0.54 -3.66 3.94
CA ILE A 10 -1.21 -2.39 3.62
C ILE A 10 -1.52 -1.60 4.90
N ILE A 11 -2.14 -2.23 5.90
CA ILE A 11 -2.51 -1.57 7.16
C ILE A 11 -1.25 -1.07 7.89
N ARG A 12 -0.16 -1.85 7.92
CA ARG A 12 1.12 -1.42 8.50
C ARG A 12 1.64 -0.16 7.81
N ALA A 13 1.55 -0.06 6.49
CA ALA A 13 1.94 1.15 5.77
C ALA A 13 1.07 2.36 6.10
N ILE A 14 -0.26 2.18 6.14
CA ILE A 14 -1.23 3.22 6.54
C ILE A 14 -0.90 3.76 7.93
N VAL A 15 -0.67 2.89 8.91
CA VAL A 15 -0.30 3.29 10.28
C VAL A 15 1.07 3.97 10.32
N LYS A 16 2.08 3.44 9.61
CA LYS A 16 3.46 3.93 9.67
C LYS A 16 3.64 5.30 9.01
N TYR A 17 2.99 5.51 7.86
CA TYR A 17 3.20 6.72 7.05
C TYR A 17 2.06 7.72 7.15
N GLY A 18 0.86 7.31 7.57
CA GLY A 18 -0.34 8.16 7.55
C GLY A 18 -0.20 9.48 8.29
N ASP A 19 0.42 9.48 9.48
CA ASP A 19 0.64 10.69 10.26
C ASP A 19 1.65 11.68 9.59
N LYS A 20 2.37 11.26 8.54
CA LYS A 20 3.41 12.05 7.84
C LYS A 20 3.03 12.45 6.42
N THR A 21 1.83 12.08 5.96
CA THR A 21 1.41 12.20 4.56
C THR A 21 0.06 12.88 4.46
N LYS A 22 -0.15 13.64 3.38
CA LYS A 22 -1.41 14.39 3.16
C LYS A 22 -2.45 13.62 2.36
N SER A 23 -2.10 12.46 1.81
CA SER A 23 -3.02 11.61 1.07
C SER A 23 -2.64 10.15 1.16
N LEU A 24 -3.61 9.28 0.91
CA LEU A 24 -3.37 7.83 0.84
C LEU A 24 -2.45 7.45 -0.32
N ALA A 25 -2.51 8.16 -1.45
CA ALA A 25 -1.57 7.98 -2.55
C ALA A 25 -0.10 8.18 -2.09
N GLU A 26 0.15 9.18 -1.25
CA GLU A 26 1.49 9.45 -0.74
C GLU A 26 1.97 8.37 0.25
N VAL A 27 1.08 7.83 1.09
CA VAL A 27 1.36 6.65 1.95
C VAL A 27 1.80 5.48 1.10
N ILE A 28 1.02 5.17 0.07
CA ILE A 28 1.24 4.02 -0.79
C ILE A 28 2.59 4.16 -1.51
N ASN A 29 2.86 5.32 -2.10
CA ASN A 29 4.12 5.60 -2.78
C ASN A 29 5.32 5.49 -1.83
N LYS A 30 5.25 6.11 -0.64
CA LYS A 30 6.32 5.98 0.38
C LYS A 30 6.53 4.54 0.86
N SER A 31 5.47 3.74 0.88
CA SER A 31 5.54 2.34 1.31
C SER A 31 6.09 1.40 0.24
N ARG A 32 6.08 1.80 -1.04
CA ARG A 32 6.45 0.98 -2.20
C ARG A 32 5.70 -0.36 -2.28
N LEU A 33 4.54 -0.49 -1.62
CA LEU A 33 3.76 -1.73 -1.59
C LEU A 33 3.23 -2.12 -2.97
N LEU A 34 2.69 -1.13 -3.68
CA LEU A 34 2.21 -1.30 -5.04
C LEU A 34 3.35 -1.64 -6.01
N GLU A 35 4.52 -1.01 -5.86
CA GLU A 35 5.67 -1.25 -6.73
C GLU A 35 6.12 -2.72 -6.71
N LYS A 36 6.14 -3.36 -5.52
CA LYS A 36 6.46 -4.80 -5.40
C LYS A 36 5.55 -5.66 -6.27
N ARG A 37 4.28 -5.25 -6.40
CA ARG A 37 3.28 -5.98 -7.19
C ARG A 37 3.28 -5.54 -8.66
N GLY A 38 4.09 -4.53 -9.04
CA GLY A 38 4.16 -4.01 -10.41
C GLY A 38 3.19 -2.87 -10.67
N ILE A 39 2.72 -2.19 -9.63
CA ILE A 39 1.78 -1.07 -9.73
C ILE A 39 2.48 0.20 -9.28
N VAL A 40 2.34 1.29 -10.04
CA VAL A 40 2.93 2.59 -9.72
C VAL A 40 1.83 3.65 -9.77
N ILE A 41 1.81 4.55 -8.77
CA ILE A 41 0.93 5.73 -8.79
C ILE A 41 1.80 6.95 -9.02
N ALA A 42 1.57 7.68 -10.11
CA ALA A 42 2.23 8.93 -10.42
C ALA A 42 1.25 10.10 -10.30
N PHE A 43 1.73 11.26 -9.85
CA PHE A 43 0.94 12.48 -9.79
C PHE A 43 1.29 13.41 -10.96
N GLY A 44 0.28 13.87 -11.69
CA GLY A 44 0.43 14.81 -12.81
C GLY A 44 -0.86 15.61 -13.00
N SER A 45 -0.80 16.84 -13.53
CA SER A 45 -1.99 17.65 -13.83
C SER A 45 -3.03 17.73 -12.69
N ASN A 46 -2.56 17.80 -11.43
CA ASN A 46 -3.37 17.75 -10.21
C ASN A 46 -4.17 16.46 -9.99
N ARG A 47 -3.68 15.30 -10.47
CA ARG A 47 -4.37 14.02 -10.47
C ARG A 47 -3.41 12.86 -10.24
N ASN A 48 -3.95 11.74 -9.75
CA ASN A 48 -3.22 10.47 -9.62
C ASN A 48 -3.47 9.59 -10.85
N TYR A 49 -2.40 9.04 -11.40
CA TYR A 49 -2.39 8.10 -12.53
C TYR A 49 -1.84 6.77 -12.06
N VAL A 50 -2.48 5.67 -12.44
CA VAL A 50 -2.04 4.32 -12.05
C VAL A 50 -1.48 3.57 -13.25
N PHE A 51 -0.30 2.99 -13.06
CA PHE A 51 0.44 2.27 -14.06
C PHE A 51 0.71 0.85 -13.59
N PHE A 52 0.73 -0.07 -14.55
CA PHE A 52 0.95 -1.49 -14.31
C PHE A 52 2.16 -1.97 -15.09
N ASP A 53 2.90 -2.92 -14.54
CA ASP A 53 4.04 -3.57 -15.17
C ASP A 53 3.52 -4.57 -16.21
N LYS A 54 3.92 -4.39 -17.48
CA LYS A 54 3.50 -5.26 -18.60
C LYS A 54 3.96 -6.70 -18.41
N ALA A 55 5.05 -6.94 -17.69
CA ALA A 55 5.57 -8.29 -17.48
C ALA A 55 4.79 -9.06 -16.41
N LYS A 56 4.04 -8.37 -15.53
CA LYS A 56 3.33 -8.97 -14.39
C LYS A 56 1.83 -9.10 -14.58
N TYR A 57 1.25 -8.32 -15.50
CA TYR A 57 -0.19 -8.25 -15.68
C TYR A 57 -0.55 -8.39 -17.15
N ASP A 58 -1.53 -9.25 -17.43
CA ASP A 58 -2.26 -9.23 -18.70
C ASP A 58 -3.32 -8.11 -18.67
N TRP A 59 -3.75 -7.66 -19.85
CA TRP A 59 -4.74 -6.59 -20.03
C TRP A 59 -6.05 -6.87 -19.28
N ASP A 60 -6.40 -8.14 -19.10
CA ASP A 60 -7.68 -8.56 -18.55
C ASP A 60 -7.67 -8.74 -17.00
N ASP A 61 -6.50 -8.91 -16.38
CA ASP A 61 -6.36 -9.24 -14.94
C ASP A 61 -5.96 -8.05 -14.04
N LYS A 62 -5.70 -6.88 -14.64
CA LYS A 62 -5.10 -5.70 -13.99
C LYS A 62 -5.87 -5.12 -12.80
N ASN A 63 -7.18 -5.32 -12.71
CA ASN A 63 -7.98 -4.63 -11.70
C ASN A 63 -8.04 -5.36 -10.35
N ILE A 64 -7.75 -6.67 -10.32
CA ILE A 64 -7.98 -7.53 -9.14
C ILE A 64 -7.30 -6.97 -7.89
N TYR A 65 -6.04 -6.55 -8.02
CA TYR A 65 -5.27 -6.01 -6.90
C TYR A 65 -5.86 -4.69 -6.39
N ILE A 66 -6.18 -3.77 -7.31
CA ILE A 66 -6.65 -2.45 -6.94
C ILE A 66 -8.03 -2.54 -6.30
N GLU A 67 -8.89 -3.42 -6.82
CA GLU A 67 -10.17 -3.75 -6.22
C GLU A 67 -10.03 -4.33 -4.82
N GLU A 68 -9.09 -5.27 -4.59
CA GLU A 68 -8.79 -5.80 -3.24
C GLU A 68 -8.37 -4.66 -2.30
N PHE A 69 -7.49 -3.77 -2.77
CA PHE A 69 -7.03 -2.62 -2.01
C PHE A 69 -8.19 -1.67 -1.64
N ILE A 70 -9.05 -1.31 -2.59
CA ILE A 70 -10.20 -0.43 -2.35
C ILE A 70 -11.20 -1.10 -1.42
N SER A 71 -11.46 -2.40 -1.59
CA SER A 71 -12.33 -3.17 -0.73
C SER A 71 -11.86 -3.11 0.73
N LEU A 72 -10.56 -3.31 0.96
CA LEU A 72 -9.96 -3.15 2.28
C LEU A 72 -10.18 -1.75 2.85
N LEU A 73 -9.97 -0.68 2.06
CA LEU A 73 -10.20 0.69 2.54
C LEU A 73 -11.66 0.95 2.90
N LYS A 74 -12.60 0.44 2.09
CA LYS A 74 -14.03 0.53 2.36
C LYS A 74 -14.38 -0.19 3.67
N ASP A 75 -13.82 -1.38 3.89
CA ASP A 75 -14.04 -2.14 5.12
C ASP A 75 -13.46 -1.43 6.33
N LEU A 76 -12.21 -0.95 6.26
CA LEU A 76 -11.57 -0.21 7.35
C LEU A 76 -12.35 1.08 7.69
N ASN A 77 -12.85 1.79 6.67
CA ASN A 77 -13.64 3.00 6.86
C ASN A 77 -15.02 2.70 7.48
N SER A 78 -15.69 1.65 7.02
CA SER A 78 -16.99 1.22 7.56
C SER A 78 -16.89 0.78 9.02
N ASN A 79 -15.78 0.15 9.40
CA ASN A 79 -15.47 -0.22 10.78
C ASN A 79 -14.88 0.93 11.62
N ARG A 80 -14.79 2.16 11.08
CA ARG A 80 -14.21 3.34 11.75
C ARG A 80 -12.76 3.15 12.22
N LEU A 81 -12.03 2.22 11.61
CA LEU A 81 -10.60 1.99 11.85
C LEU A 81 -9.73 3.01 11.11
N ILE A 82 -10.22 3.48 9.97
CA ILE A 82 -9.78 4.71 9.32
C ILE A 82 -10.99 5.62 9.13
N THR A 83 -10.76 6.92 8.99
CA THR A 83 -11.80 7.87 8.56
C THR A 83 -11.27 8.60 7.35
N LEU A 84 -11.98 8.49 6.23
CA LEU A 84 -11.62 9.12 4.97
C LEU A 84 -12.35 10.46 4.83
N PHE A 85 -11.61 11.51 4.55
CA PHE A 85 -12.11 12.85 4.24
C PHE A 85 -11.88 13.10 2.75
N PRO A 86 -12.89 12.84 1.90
CA PRO A 86 -12.76 13.06 0.47
C PRO A 86 -12.48 14.55 0.22
N LYS A 87 -11.47 14.84 -0.59
CA LYS A 87 -11.35 16.16 -1.20
C LYS A 87 -12.29 16.22 -2.42
N ASP A 88 -12.75 17.42 -2.77
CA ASP A 88 -13.47 17.67 -4.03
C ASP A 88 -12.52 17.48 -5.22
N VAL A 89 -12.22 16.22 -5.51
CA VAL A 89 -11.44 15.82 -6.68
C VAL A 89 -12.42 15.18 -7.64
N ARG A 90 -12.47 15.72 -8.86
CA ARG A 90 -13.28 15.14 -9.94
C ARG A 90 -12.77 13.72 -10.19
N ASP A 91 -13.67 12.75 -10.20
CA ASP A 91 -13.38 11.44 -10.78
C ASP A 91 -13.13 11.65 -12.26
N ILE A 92 -11.94 11.30 -12.74
CA ILE A 92 -11.68 11.38 -14.17
C ILE A 92 -10.93 10.14 -14.63
N LEU A 93 -11.59 9.50 -15.58
CA LEU A 93 -11.17 8.46 -16.50
C LEU A 93 -9.82 8.75 -17.16
N VAL A 94 -8.99 7.73 -17.34
CA VAL A 94 -7.75 7.87 -18.12
C VAL A 94 -7.65 6.69 -19.08
N LEU A 95 -7.76 6.92 -20.38
CA LEU A 95 -7.73 5.87 -21.40
C LEU A 95 -6.30 5.34 -21.63
N GLY A 96 -6.16 4.02 -21.63
CA GLY A 96 -5.03 3.28 -22.14
C GLY A 96 -5.53 2.36 -23.26
N ARG A 97 -4.96 2.52 -24.46
CA ARG A 97 -4.70 1.41 -25.38
C ARG A 97 -3.67 1.81 -26.43
N ASP A 98 -3.84 2.96 -27.10
CA ASP A 98 -3.11 3.25 -28.34
C ASP A 98 -2.44 4.64 -28.42
N ASN A 99 -2.71 5.58 -27.50
CA ASN A 99 -2.30 6.99 -27.64
C ASN A 99 -1.24 7.49 -26.65
N SER A 100 -0.68 6.65 -25.77
CA SER A 100 0.39 7.08 -24.86
C SER A 100 1.74 7.04 -25.55
N TRP A 101 2.38 8.20 -25.75
CA TRP A 101 3.70 8.32 -26.38
C TRP A 101 4.77 8.70 -25.35
N TRP A 102 5.91 8.01 -25.40
CA TRP A 102 7.11 8.41 -24.66
C TRP A 102 7.75 9.60 -25.39
N GLY A 103 7.36 10.81 -25.00
CA GLY A 103 7.85 12.03 -25.63
C GLY A 103 9.34 12.31 -25.34
N ARG A 104 9.68 12.64 -24.08
CA ARG A 104 11.04 13.02 -23.62
C ARG A 104 11.46 12.18 -22.40
N ARG A 105 12.77 12.00 -22.19
CA ARG A 105 13.32 11.32 -21.00
C ARG A 105 12.65 11.87 -19.74
N GLY A 106 12.10 10.96 -18.93
CA GLY A 106 11.44 11.31 -17.67
C GLY A 106 9.98 11.74 -17.75
N TYR A 107 9.33 11.74 -18.93
CA TYR A 107 7.92 12.13 -19.04
C TYR A 107 7.07 11.17 -19.87
N ILE A 108 5.82 10.96 -19.46
CA ILE A 108 4.80 10.28 -20.25
C ILE A 108 3.65 11.27 -20.49
N GLU A 109 3.22 11.38 -21.75
CA GLU A 109 2.05 12.16 -22.12
C GLU A 109 0.82 11.26 -22.16
N VAL A 110 -0.24 11.70 -21.47
CA VAL A 110 -1.53 11.01 -21.39
C VAL A 110 -2.64 12.04 -21.50
N ASP A 111 -3.39 12.07 -22.62
CA ASP A 111 -4.47 13.03 -22.90
C ASP A 111 -4.10 14.50 -22.56
N ASP A 112 -3.07 15.03 -23.23
CA ASP A 112 -2.49 16.37 -23.04
C ASP A 112 -1.89 16.64 -21.62
N ALA A 113 -1.90 15.65 -20.72
CA ALA A 113 -1.23 15.74 -19.41
C ALA A 113 0.19 15.20 -19.49
N ILE A 114 1.15 15.97 -18.97
CA ILE A 114 2.54 15.56 -18.84
C ILE A 114 2.77 15.02 -17.43
N ILE A 115 3.15 13.76 -17.34
CA ILE A 115 3.43 13.06 -16.08
C ILE A 115 4.94 12.91 -15.93
N ASP A 116 5.50 13.46 -14.86
CA ASP A 116 6.91 13.24 -14.49
C ASP A 116 7.09 11.84 -13.90
N VAL A 117 7.78 11.00 -14.65
CA VAL A 117 8.11 9.61 -14.28
C VAL A 117 9.55 9.47 -13.79
N GLU A 118 10.37 10.54 -13.89
CA GLU A 118 11.74 10.56 -13.39
C GLU A 118 11.78 10.59 -11.85
N SER A 119 10.82 11.28 -11.21
CA SER A 119 10.67 11.29 -9.75
C SER A 119 10.21 9.94 -9.17
N HIS A 120 9.69 9.03 -9.98
CA HIS A 120 9.15 7.72 -9.58
C HIS A 120 10.17 6.57 -9.73
N MET A 121 11.47 6.91 -9.61
CA MET A 121 12.62 5.99 -9.52
C MET A 121 12.56 4.79 -10.48
N GLY A 122 12.75 5.09 -11.77
CA GLY A 122 13.64 4.33 -12.66
C GLY A 122 13.31 2.88 -12.95
N ASP A 123 12.53 2.64 -14.00
CA ASP A 123 12.72 1.61 -15.05
C ASP A 123 11.43 1.51 -15.91
N TRP A 124 10.88 2.67 -16.28
CA TRP A 124 9.65 2.80 -17.08
C TRP A 124 9.83 2.43 -18.56
N VAL A 125 11.09 2.30 -18.95
CA VAL A 125 11.54 1.93 -20.28
C VAL A 125 12.67 0.94 -20.09
N ASP A 126 12.59 -0.18 -20.79
CA ASP A 126 13.68 -1.15 -20.84
C ASP A 126 14.92 -0.47 -21.45
N LYS A 127 16.03 -0.50 -20.71
CA LYS A 127 17.24 0.24 -21.08
C LYS A 127 17.86 -0.27 -22.38
N ILE A 128 17.59 -1.52 -22.75
CA ILE A 128 18.18 -2.21 -23.90
C ILE A 128 17.27 -2.05 -25.13
N THR A 129 16.02 -2.46 -25.01
CA THR A 129 15.04 -2.49 -26.11
C THR A 129 14.36 -1.14 -26.34
N ARG A 130 14.49 -0.19 -25.40
CA ARG A 130 13.80 1.11 -25.39
C ARG A 130 12.28 0.99 -25.39
N GLN A 131 11.74 -0.19 -25.08
CA GLN A 131 10.30 -0.41 -24.99
C GLN A 131 9.79 0.01 -23.62
N GLN A 132 8.58 0.58 -23.60
CA GLN A 132 7.90 0.94 -22.37
C GLN A 132 7.53 -0.32 -21.57
N THR A 133 7.97 -0.40 -20.32
CA THR A 133 7.77 -1.55 -19.41
C THR A 133 6.45 -1.46 -18.65
N TYR A 134 5.89 -0.27 -18.53
CA TYR A 134 4.59 -0.05 -17.89
C TYR A 134 3.53 0.36 -18.89
N TRP A 135 2.27 0.20 -18.52
CA TRP A 135 1.11 0.67 -19.27
C TRP A 135 0.28 1.52 -18.34
N SER A 136 -0.20 2.66 -18.84
CA SER A 136 -1.22 3.44 -18.12
C SER A 136 -2.49 2.61 -18.10
N ASN A 137 -3.03 2.38 -16.91
CA ASN A 137 -4.30 1.68 -16.82
C ASN A 137 -5.47 2.68 -16.85
N CYS A 138 -6.42 2.44 -17.75
CA CYS A 138 -7.80 2.87 -17.58
C CYS A 138 -8.48 1.96 -16.57
N PHE A 139 -8.87 2.52 -15.44
CA PHE A 139 -10.19 2.18 -14.95
C PHE A 139 -11.13 2.45 -16.12
N SER A 140 -11.81 1.39 -16.59
CA SER A 140 -12.66 1.41 -17.77
C SER A 140 -13.64 2.59 -17.73
N GLU A 141 -14.31 2.88 -18.84
CA GLU A 141 -15.39 3.90 -18.95
C GLU A 141 -16.41 3.90 -17.80
N GLN A 142 -16.46 2.83 -17.01
CA GLN A 142 -17.05 2.81 -15.67
C GLN A 142 -16.07 3.37 -14.64
N GLU A 143 -16.22 4.66 -14.36
CA GLU A 143 -15.56 5.39 -13.27
C GLU A 143 -15.56 4.58 -11.96
N LEU A 144 -14.50 3.82 -11.71
CA LEU A 144 -14.22 3.40 -10.35
C LEU A 144 -13.73 4.66 -9.63
N PRO A 145 -14.40 5.12 -8.55
CA PRO A 145 -14.08 6.39 -7.86
C PRO A 145 -12.84 6.24 -6.97
N ILE A 146 -11.79 5.64 -7.52
CA ILE A 146 -10.51 5.32 -6.87
C ILE A 146 -9.76 6.61 -6.58
N SER A 147 -9.94 7.61 -7.45
CA SER A 147 -9.42 8.96 -7.26
C SER A 147 -9.77 9.51 -5.88
N ARG A 148 -11.04 9.32 -5.44
CA ARG A 148 -11.53 9.78 -4.14
C ARG A 148 -10.89 9.07 -2.96
N TYR A 149 -10.51 7.81 -3.13
CA TYR A 149 -9.83 7.04 -2.09
C TYR A 149 -8.33 7.36 -2.03
N LEU A 150 -7.71 7.67 -3.17
CA LEU A 150 -6.27 7.94 -3.25
C LEU A 150 -5.92 9.37 -2.82
N ASP A 151 -6.72 10.37 -3.17
CA ASP A 151 -6.50 11.77 -2.79
C ASP A 151 -7.42 12.26 -1.66
N CYS A 152 -7.75 11.37 -0.73
CA CYS A 152 -8.40 11.76 0.52
C CYS A 152 -7.37 12.09 1.59
N LEU A 153 -7.72 13.06 2.45
CA LEU A 153 -7.13 13.12 3.78
C LEU A 153 -7.72 11.96 4.60
N PHE A 154 -6.96 11.44 5.55
CA PHE A 154 -7.50 10.39 6.42
C PHE A 154 -6.90 10.46 7.82
N THR A 155 -7.62 9.90 8.77
CA THR A 155 -7.14 9.65 10.13
C THR A 155 -7.21 8.17 10.46
N VAL A 156 -6.26 7.72 11.27
CA VAL A 156 -6.15 6.33 11.72
C VAL A 156 -6.59 6.26 13.18
N SER A 157 -7.50 5.33 13.51
CA SER A 157 -7.97 5.14 14.88
C SER A 157 -6.87 4.58 15.79
N GLN A 158 -6.99 4.83 17.09
CA GLN A 158 -6.06 4.25 18.07
C GLN A 158 -6.13 2.72 18.09
N GLU A 159 -7.32 2.16 17.91
CA GLU A 159 -7.54 0.71 17.80
C GLU A 159 -6.73 0.09 16.68
N LEU A 160 -6.71 0.70 15.49
CA LEU A 160 -5.92 0.19 14.36
C LEU A 160 -4.40 0.32 14.62
N LYS A 161 -3.97 1.40 15.30
CA LYS A 161 -2.58 1.58 15.72
C LYS A 161 -2.15 0.50 16.71
N ASP A 162 -2.99 0.18 17.69
CA ASP A 162 -2.73 -0.85 18.69
C ASP A 162 -2.72 -2.24 18.07
N LEU A 163 -3.62 -2.52 17.13
CA LEU A 163 -3.62 -3.76 16.37
C LEU A 163 -2.29 -3.98 15.64
N VAL A 164 -1.77 -2.95 14.96
CA VAL A 164 -0.46 -3.02 14.30
C VAL A 164 0.68 -3.19 15.29
N LYS A 165 0.65 -2.47 16.42
CA LYS A 165 1.66 -2.57 17.49
C LYS A 165 1.76 -4.00 18.05
N HIS A 166 0.64 -4.71 18.08
CA HIS A 166 0.57 -6.09 18.55
C HIS A 166 0.64 -7.13 17.42
N ASP A 167 1.07 -6.73 16.23
CA ASP A 167 1.24 -7.61 15.08
C ASP A 167 -0.02 -8.38 14.70
N PHE A 168 -1.18 -7.71 14.81
CA PHE A 168 -2.51 -8.26 14.52
C PHE A 168 -2.89 -9.46 15.39
N LYS A 169 -2.20 -9.66 16.53
CA LYS A 169 -2.55 -10.69 17.50
C LYS A 169 -3.76 -10.26 18.31
N THR A 170 -4.60 -11.22 18.66
CA THR A 170 -5.74 -10.98 19.56
C THR A 170 -5.25 -10.77 21.00
N GLU A 171 -6.06 -10.15 21.85
CA GLU A 171 -5.72 -10.00 23.28
C GLU A 171 -5.37 -11.32 23.95
N ASP A 172 -6.08 -12.40 23.62
CA ASP A 172 -5.81 -13.72 24.18
C ASP A 172 -4.45 -14.26 23.73
N GLN A 173 -4.08 -14.06 22.46
CA GLN A 173 -2.76 -14.43 21.94
C GLN A 173 -1.63 -13.58 22.57
N ILE A 174 -1.90 -12.31 22.85
CA ILE A 174 -0.96 -11.42 23.54
C ILE A 174 -0.77 -11.87 24.99
N ARG A 175 -1.87 -12.13 25.72
CA ARG A 175 -1.84 -12.64 27.10
C ARG A 175 -1.12 -13.98 27.16
N PHE A 176 -1.41 -14.89 26.24
CA PHE A 176 -0.77 -16.19 26.15
C PHE A 176 0.74 -16.08 25.89
N ASN A 177 1.19 -15.26 24.93
CA ASN A 177 2.62 -15.03 24.69
C ASN A 177 3.34 -14.43 25.90
N LYS A 178 2.71 -13.46 26.57
CA LYS A 178 3.25 -12.86 27.79
C LYS A 178 3.42 -13.90 28.88
N HIS A 179 2.41 -14.77 29.06
CA HIS A 179 2.45 -15.85 30.04
C HIS A 179 3.56 -16.86 29.71
N GLN A 180 3.69 -17.29 28.45
CA GLN A 180 4.77 -18.19 28.01
C GLN A 180 6.16 -17.59 28.24
N TRP A 181 6.36 -16.30 27.94
CA TRP A 181 7.65 -15.64 28.17
C TRP A 181 8.03 -15.60 29.66
N PHE A 182 7.09 -15.30 30.55
CA PHE A 182 7.33 -15.36 32.00
C PHE A 182 7.66 -16.78 32.46
N THR A 183 6.97 -17.79 31.92
CA THR A 183 7.28 -19.19 32.21
C THR A 183 8.70 -19.56 31.78
N TRP A 184 9.13 -19.16 30.58
CA TRP A 184 10.50 -19.41 30.11
C TRP A 184 11.56 -18.70 30.95
N ILE A 185 11.30 -17.47 31.40
CA ILE A 185 12.20 -16.77 32.33
C ILE A 185 12.28 -17.50 33.67
N SER A 186 11.15 -17.93 34.21
CA SER A 186 11.10 -18.68 35.47
C SER A 186 11.92 -19.98 35.37
N ILE A 187 11.77 -20.71 34.26
CA ILE A 187 12.56 -21.91 33.98
C ILE A 187 14.05 -21.56 33.90
N GLY A 188 14.42 -20.50 33.16
CA GLY A 188 15.81 -20.06 33.02
C GLY A 188 16.46 -19.69 34.36
N VAL A 189 15.76 -18.93 35.21
CA VAL A 189 16.23 -18.56 36.56
C VAL A 189 16.41 -19.81 37.44
N THR A 190 15.49 -20.77 37.36
CA THR A 190 15.57 -22.01 38.15
C THR A 190 16.77 -22.84 37.73
N VAL A 191 17.00 -23.01 36.42
CA VAL A 191 18.16 -23.74 35.88
C VAL A 191 19.47 -23.06 36.26
N LEU A 192 19.56 -21.73 36.14
CA LEU A 192 20.74 -20.96 36.57
C LEU A 192 21.02 -21.15 38.07
N SER A 193 19.98 -21.13 38.90
CA SER A 193 20.11 -21.32 40.35
C SER A 193 20.65 -22.72 40.70
N ILE A 194 20.19 -23.76 39.99
CA ILE A 194 20.67 -25.14 40.15
C ILE A 194 22.15 -25.25 39.72
N ILE A 195 22.51 -24.66 38.58
CA ILE A 195 23.90 -24.67 38.09
C ILE A 195 24.84 -23.97 39.08
N ILE A 196 24.44 -22.81 39.62
CA ILE A 196 25.22 -22.07 40.62
C ILE A 196 25.37 -22.90 41.91
N ALA A 197 24.32 -23.62 42.33
CA ALA A 197 24.39 -24.48 43.51
C ALA A 197 25.30 -25.70 43.33
N ILE A 198 25.45 -26.21 42.10
CA ILE A 198 26.36 -27.34 41.78
C ILE A 198 27.83 -26.87 41.66
N LEU A 199 28.05 -25.63 41.23
CA LEU A 199 29.39 -25.04 41.07
C LEU A 199 29.98 -24.47 42.37
N LYS A 200 29.20 -24.43 43.45
CA LYS A 200 29.60 -23.98 44.79
C LYS A 200 30.04 -25.16 45.66
#